data_AF-A0AAN9ZGF8-F1
#
_entry.id   AF-A0AAN9ZGF8-F1
#
_cell.length_a   1.000
_cell.length_b   1.000
_cell.length_c   1.000
_cell.angle_alpha   90.00
_cell.angle_beta   90.00
_cell.angle_gamma   90.00
#
_symmetry.space_group_name_H-M   'P 1'
#
loop_
_entity.id
_entity.type
_entity.pdbx_description
1 polymer ?
#
loop_
_entity_poly.entity_id
_entity_poly.type
_entity_poly.pdbx_seq_one_letter_code
_entity_poly.pdbx_strand_id
1 'polypeptide(L)'
;MARSLLAVCLVALVVCQSALPAVAVVLSKCTVAKELYKNGIPKSKIPDWLCLIQHESSYNTAATNVNNKGTVDESKDNGIFQINDRYWCGENAVGGDCKLKCSSLLNSDITDDIKCAKHIYSLQGFDAWYGWKNHCQGVTLPSISGCGI
;
A
#
# COMPACT_ATOMS: atom_id res chain seq x y z
N MET A 1 30.04 56.93 4.40
CA MET A 1 28.89 56.28 3.75
C MET A 1 29.40 55.88 2.36
N ALA A 2 29.52 54.63 1.92
CA ALA A 2 28.64 53.49 2.02
C ALA A 2 29.44 52.17 2.19
N ARG A 3 28.85 51.18 2.86
CA ARG A 3 29.39 49.83 2.99
C ARG A 3 28.98 49.03 1.77
N SER A 4 29.95 48.50 1.02
CA SER A 4 29.73 47.55 -0.07
C SER A 4 28.99 46.32 0.46
N LEU A 5 27.78 46.09 -0.03
CA LEU A 5 27.00 44.90 0.26
C LEU A 5 27.56 43.74 -0.58
N LEU A 6 28.19 42.78 0.09
CA LEU A 6 28.58 41.50 -0.51
C LEU A 6 27.31 40.80 -1.02
N ALA A 7 27.24 40.55 -2.32
CA ALA A 7 26.22 39.72 -2.93
C ALA A 7 26.44 38.27 -2.48
N VAL A 8 25.61 37.79 -1.56
CA VAL A 8 25.55 36.37 -1.20
C VAL A 8 24.65 35.69 -2.23
N CYS A 9 25.26 35.08 -3.25
CA CYS A 9 24.56 34.11 -4.12
C CYS A 9 24.21 32.88 -3.29
N LEU A 10 22.97 32.82 -2.77
CA LEU A 10 22.38 31.58 -2.27
C LEU A 10 22.08 30.67 -3.47
N VAL A 11 23.01 29.78 -3.80
CA VAL A 11 22.76 28.68 -4.72
C VAL A 11 21.83 27.70 -4.01
N ALA A 12 20.53 27.78 -4.31
CA ALA A 12 19.58 26.77 -3.88
C ALA A 12 19.91 25.45 -4.59
N LEU A 13 20.55 24.52 -3.88
CA LEU A 13 20.66 23.13 -4.30
C LEU A 13 19.25 22.52 -4.30
N VAL A 14 18.55 22.61 -5.43
CA VAL A 14 17.37 21.81 -5.70
C VAL A 14 17.86 20.38 -5.91
N VAL A 15 17.89 19.60 -4.82
CA VAL A 15 18.09 18.15 -4.91
C VAL A 15 16.82 17.59 -5.54
N CYS A 16 16.85 17.38 -6.85
CA CYS A 16 15.82 16.65 -7.57
C CYS A 16 15.88 15.19 -7.09
N GLN A 17 15.09 14.84 -6.08
CA GLN A 17 14.86 13.45 -5.70
C GLN A 17 14.03 12.81 -6.81
N SER A 18 14.70 12.39 -7.89
CA SER A 18 14.09 11.48 -8.84
C SER A 18 13.85 10.16 -8.12
N ALA A 19 12.63 9.94 -7.66
CA ALA A 19 12.18 8.62 -7.26
C ALA A 19 12.38 7.69 -8.46
N LEU A 20 13.36 6.79 -8.35
CA LEU A 20 13.52 5.71 -9.32
C LEU A 20 12.17 4.97 -9.38
N PRO A 21 11.70 4.57 -10.58
CA PRO A 21 10.48 3.78 -10.68
C PRO A 21 10.66 2.51 -9.84
N ALA A 22 9.85 2.42 -8.79
CA ALA A 22 9.84 1.33 -7.82
C ALA A 22 9.36 0.06 -8.54
N VAL A 23 10.32 -0.76 -9.02
CA VAL A 23 10.03 -2.06 -9.64
C VAL A 23 9.21 -2.89 -8.64
N ALA A 24 8.19 -3.61 -9.10
CA ALA A 24 7.40 -4.46 -8.23
C ALA A 24 8.23 -5.59 -7.62
N VAL A 25 7.99 -5.92 -6.35
CA VAL A 25 8.81 -6.86 -5.57
C VAL A 25 7.93 -7.70 -4.63
N VAL A 26 8.33 -8.93 -4.36
CA VAL A 26 7.78 -9.71 -3.24
C VAL A 26 8.46 -9.26 -1.94
N LEU A 27 7.74 -8.56 -1.07
CA LEU A 27 8.29 -8.04 0.17
C LEU A 27 8.39 -9.12 1.25
N SER A 28 9.38 -8.98 2.14
CA SER A 28 9.45 -9.86 3.32
C SER A 28 8.39 -9.46 4.36
N LYS A 29 7.92 -10.44 5.15
CA LYS A 29 7.00 -10.21 6.28
C LYS A 29 7.46 -9.06 7.19
N CYS A 30 8.73 -9.02 7.58
CA CYS A 30 9.23 -7.98 8.48
C CYS A 30 9.40 -6.62 7.79
N THR A 31 9.65 -6.58 6.48
CA THR A 31 9.61 -5.33 5.71
C THR A 31 8.20 -4.75 5.77
N VAL A 32 7.18 -5.56 5.45
CA VAL A 32 5.78 -5.15 5.48
C VAL A 32 5.34 -4.75 6.89
N ALA A 33 5.72 -5.51 7.92
CA ALA A 33 5.41 -5.18 9.31
C ALA A 33 5.94 -3.79 9.71
N LYS A 34 7.17 -3.45 9.30
CA LYS A 34 7.78 -2.14 9.56
C LYS A 34 7.04 -1.03 8.82
N GLU A 35 6.70 -1.23 7.55
CA GLU A 35 5.99 -0.22 6.76
C GLU A 35 4.57 0.02 7.30
N LEU A 36 3.85 -1.04 7.69
CA LEU A 36 2.55 -0.93 8.38
C LEU A 36 2.68 -0.09 9.66
N TYR A 37 3.67 -0.40 10.50
CA TYR A 37 3.90 0.31 11.75
C TYR A 37 4.25 1.79 11.53
N LYS A 38 5.17 2.09 10.61
CA LYS A 38 5.55 3.46 10.23
C LYS A 38 4.37 4.28 9.72
N ASN A 39 3.43 3.64 9.03
CA ASN A 39 2.22 4.24 8.49
C ASN A 39 1.03 4.24 9.49
N GLY A 40 1.32 4.03 10.78
CA GLY A 40 0.38 4.24 11.87
C GLY A 40 -0.64 3.11 12.05
N ILE A 41 -0.37 1.91 11.56
CA ILE A 41 -1.13 0.73 11.97
C ILE A 41 -0.72 0.36 13.40
N PRO A 42 -1.66 0.23 14.35
CA PRO A 42 -1.34 -0.16 15.71
C PRO A 42 -0.59 -1.50 15.73
N LYS A 43 0.47 -1.59 16.54
CA LYS A 43 1.31 -2.81 16.65
C LYS A 43 0.48 -4.07 16.90
N SER A 44 -0.58 -3.98 17.68
CA SER A 44 -1.51 -5.08 17.98
C SER A 44 -2.32 -5.58 16.79
N LYS A 45 -2.48 -4.77 15.73
CA LYS A 45 -3.22 -5.13 14.50
C LYS A 45 -2.31 -5.62 13.38
N ILE A 46 -1.01 -5.40 13.46
CA ILE A 46 -0.06 -5.82 12.41
C ILE A 46 -0.16 -7.33 12.09
N PRO A 47 -0.30 -8.25 13.07
CA PRO A 47 -0.47 -9.68 12.76
C PRO A 47 -1.68 -9.97 11.85
N ASP A 48 -2.82 -9.30 12.07
CA ASP A 48 -4.00 -9.44 11.21
C ASP A 48 -3.72 -8.96 9.78
N TRP A 49 -3.09 -7.79 9.64
CA TRP A 49 -2.72 -7.23 8.34
C TRP A 49 -1.72 -8.11 7.58
N LEU A 50 -0.74 -8.68 8.28
CA LEU A 50 0.21 -9.62 7.67
C LEU A 50 -0.48 -10.90 7.20
N CYS A 51 -1.45 -11.41 7.97
CA CYS A 51 -2.24 -12.57 7.56
C CYS A 51 -3.08 -12.26 6.31
N LEU A 52 -3.77 -11.12 6.30
CA LEU A 52 -4.51 -10.62 5.14
C LEU A 52 -3.62 -10.58 3.90
N ILE A 53 -2.48 -9.87 3.97
CA ILE A 53 -1.56 -9.71 2.84
C ILE A 53 -1.02 -11.06 2.36
N GLN A 54 -0.69 -11.98 3.27
CA GLN A 54 -0.22 -13.31 2.92
C GLN A 54 -1.25 -14.07 2.07
N HIS A 55 -2.53 -13.98 2.42
CA HIS A 55 -3.60 -14.72 1.76
C HIS A 55 -4.17 -14.01 0.53
N GLU A 56 -4.01 -12.69 0.42
CA GLU A 56 -4.44 -11.92 -0.74
C GLU A 56 -3.39 -11.90 -1.86
N SER A 57 -2.11 -11.69 -1.53
CA SER A 57 -1.06 -11.45 -2.53
C SER A 57 0.22 -12.23 -2.33
N SER A 58 0.35 -12.99 -1.23
CA SER A 58 1.63 -13.57 -0.81
C SER A 58 2.77 -12.54 -0.74
N TYR A 59 2.45 -11.31 -0.29
CA TYR A 59 3.35 -10.16 -0.21
C TYR A 59 3.89 -9.64 -1.55
N ASN A 60 3.31 -10.07 -2.68
CA ASN A 60 3.69 -9.57 -4.01
C ASN A 60 3.04 -8.21 -4.28
N THR A 61 3.84 -7.15 -4.43
CA THR A 61 3.30 -5.80 -4.65
C THR A 61 2.75 -5.56 -6.05
N ALA A 62 2.98 -6.45 -7.02
CA ALA A 62 2.31 -6.40 -8.32
C ALA A 62 1.30 -7.54 -8.52
N ALA A 63 0.81 -8.15 -7.43
CA ALA A 63 -0.28 -9.11 -7.55
C ALA A 63 -1.50 -8.46 -8.21
N THR A 64 -2.07 -9.15 -9.19
CA THR A 64 -3.35 -8.77 -9.79
C THR A 64 -4.22 -10.00 -9.95
N ASN A 65 -5.51 -9.82 -9.74
CA ASN A 65 -6.52 -10.85 -9.93
C ASN A 65 -7.71 -10.27 -10.68
N VAL A 66 -8.25 -11.00 -11.66
CA VAL A 66 -9.42 -10.59 -12.43
C VAL A 66 -10.65 -11.33 -11.90
N ASN A 67 -11.64 -10.58 -11.46
CA ASN A 67 -12.91 -11.09 -10.96
C ASN A 67 -13.96 -11.07 -12.08
N ASN A 68 -14.87 -12.06 -12.08
CA ASN A 68 -15.99 -12.17 -13.01
C ASN A 68 -15.59 -12.00 -14.49
N LYS A 69 -14.46 -12.60 -14.88
CA LYS A 69 -13.86 -12.45 -16.21
C LYS A 69 -14.84 -12.73 -17.34
N GLY A 70 -14.90 -11.82 -18.31
CA GLY A 70 -15.75 -11.92 -19.49
C GLY A 70 -17.22 -11.55 -19.25
N THR A 71 -17.55 -11.00 -18.08
CA THR A 71 -18.91 -10.53 -17.75
C THR A 71 -18.96 -9.01 -17.70
N VAL A 72 -20.17 -8.45 -17.67
CA VAL A 72 -20.38 -7.01 -17.41
C VAL A 72 -19.90 -6.59 -16.01
N ASP A 73 -19.70 -7.56 -15.12
CA ASP A 73 -19.24 -7.35 -13.75
C ASP A 73 -17.73 -7.61 -13.56
N GLU A 74 -16.96 -7.62 -14.65
CA GLU A 74 -15.51 -7.73 -14.59
C GLU A 74 -14.92 -6.58 -13.76
N SER A 75 -13.91 -6.91 -12.95
CA SER A 75 -13.11 -5.96 -12.16
C SER A 75 -11.77 -6.60 -11.85
N LYS A 76 -10.80 -5.79 -11.42
CA LYS A 76 -9.46 -6.24 -11.08
C LYS A 76 -9.07 -5.81 -9.68
N ASP A 77 -8.50 -6.74 -8.94
CA ASP A 77 -7.84 -6.48 -7.66
C ASP A 77 -6.36 -6.16 -7.90
N ASN A 78 -5.84 -5.16 -7.20
CA ASN A 78 -4.53 -4.59 -7.47
C ASN A 78 -3.67 -4.54 -6.20
N GLY A 79 -2.41 -4.93 -6.35
CA GLY A 79 -1.37 -4.68 -5.37
C GLY A 79 -1.39 -5.62 -4.17
N ILE A 80 -0.60 -5.25 -3.18
CA ILE A 80 -0.30 -6.11 -2.03
C ILE A 80 -1.54 -6.39 -1.14
N PHE A 81 -2.55 -5.50 -1.17
CA PHE A 81 -3.83 -5.66 -0.47
C PHE A 81 -4.99 -6.08 -1.38
N GLN A 82 -4.74 -6.40 -2.66
CA GLN A 82 -5.80 -6.77 -3.61
C GLN A 82 -6.98 -5.77 -3.63
N ILE A 83 -6.65 -4.49 -3.83
CA ILE A 83 -7.63 -3.39 -3.85
C ILE A 83 -8.36 -3.37 -5.20
N ASN A 84 -9.68 -3.54 -5.16
CA ASN A 84 -10.53 -3.65 -6.33
C ASN A 84 -10.79 -2.30 -7.06
N ASP A 85 -10.67 -2.31 -8.38
CA ASP A 85 -10.85 -1.14 -9.26
C ASP A 85 -12.31 -0.72 -9.51
N ARG A 86 -13.30 -1.54 -9.11
CA ARG A 86 -14.71 -1.16 -9.19
C ARG A 86 -15.09 -0.07 -8.20
N TYR A 87 -14.40 0.00 -7.07
CA TYR A 87 -14.79 0.87 -5.94
C TYR A 87 -13.66 1.80 -5.47
N TRP A 88 -12.43 1.29 -5.41
CA TRP A 88 -11.40 1.93 -4.57
C TRP A 88 -10.37 2.74 -5.34
N CYS A 89 -10.01 2.29 -6.56
CA CYS A 89 -9.08 2.99 -7.44
C CYS A 89 -9.65 3.08 -8.85
N GLY A 90 -9.10 3.96 -9.70
CA GLY A 90 -9.47 4.02 -11.12
C GLY A 90 -8.44 3.35 -12.02
N GLU A 91 -8.89 2.51 -12.95
CA GLU A 91 -7.98 1.74 -13.83
C GLU A 91 -7.17 2.66 -14.78
N ASN A 92 -7.86 3.55 -15.52
CA ASN A 92 -7.25 4.39 -16.55
C ASN A 92 -6.98 5.84 -16.08
N ALA A 93 -7.63 6.27 -15.01
CA ALA A 93 -7.55 7.62 -14.47
C ALA A 93 -7.64 7.59 -12.94
N VAL A 94 -7.32 8.71 -12.29
CA VAL A 94 -7.52 8.84 -10.84
C VAL A 94 -9.00 8.68 -10.53
N GLY A 95 -9.35 7.74 -9.64
CA GLY A 95 -10.74 7.40 -9.39
C GLY A 95 -10.93 6.60 -8.10
N GLY A 96 -12.13 6.07 -7.94
CA GLY A 96 -12.57 5.34 -6.74
C GLY A 96 -12.56 6.21 -5.48
N ASP A 97 -12.82 5.57 -4.34
CA ASP A 97 -12.87 6.28 -3.06
C ASP A 97 -11.49 6.62 -2.50
N CYS A 98 -10.45 5.89 -2.89
CA CYS A 98 -9.07 6.21 -2.52
C CYS A 98 -8.44 7.33 -3.37
N LYS A 99 -9.13 7.82 -4.40
CA LYS A 99 -8.71 8.94 -5.26
C LYS A 99 -7.30 8.73 -5.83
N LEU A 100 -7.05 7.55 -6.41
CA LEU A 100 -5.77 7.18 -7.02
C LEU A 100 -5.96 6.34 -8.29
N LYS A 101 -4.88 6.18 -9.08
CA LYS A 101 -4.84 5.23 -10.20
C LYS A 101 -4.47 3.85 -9.67
N CYS A 102 -5.12 2.79 -10.15
CA CYS A 102 -4.80 1.43 -9.72
C CYS A 102 -3.35 1.04 -10.05
N SER A 103 -2.75 1.61 -11.10
CA SER A 103 -1.33 1.42 -11.42
C SER A 103 -0.37 1.90 -10.33
N SER A 104 -0.80 2.86 -9.49
CA SER A 104 -0.01 3.32 -8.35
C SER A 104 0.13 2.23 -7.29
N LEU A 105 -0.80 1.29 -7.21
CA LEU A 105 -0.77 0.17 -6.25
C LEU A 105 0.14 -1.01 -6.70
N LEU A 106 0.81 -0.88 -7.86
CA LEU A 106 1.57 -1.97 -8.50
C LEU A 106 3.08 -1.70 -8.51
N ASN A 107 3.58 -1.06 -7.46
CA ASN A 107 4.98 -0.66 -7.32
C ASN A 107 5.54 -1.17 -5.97
N SER A 108 6.83 -0.98 -5.65
CA SER A 108 7.40 -1.49 -4.38
C SER A 108 7.23 -0.57 -3.16
N ASP A 109 6.91 0.70 -3.35
CA ASP A 109 6.41 1.59 -2.29
C ASP A 109 4.92 1.30 -2.06
N ILE A 110 4.60 0.80 -0.86
CA ILE A 110 3.24 0.41 -0.45
C ILE A 110 2.57 1.48 0.42
N THR A 111 3.05 2.73 0.40
CA THR A 111 2.52 3.78 1.27
C THR A 111 1.10 4.18 0.88
N ASP A 112 0.82 4.33 -0.41
CA ASP A 112 -0.51 4.63 -0.95
C ASP A 112 -1.45 3.41 -0.84
N ASP A 113 -0.92 2.19 -1.04
CA ASP A 113 -1.59 0.94 -0.71
C ASP A 113 -2.09 0.91 0.74
N ILE A 114 -1.20 1.15 1.73
CA ILE A 114 -1.55 1.16 3.16
C ILE A 114 -2.59 2.25 3.46
N LYS A 115 -2.46 3.44 2.84
CA LYS A 115 -3.41 4.53 3.03
C LYS A 115 -4.81 4.13 2.53
N CYS A 116 -4.91 3.52 1.36
CA CYS A 116 -6.18 3.05 0.83
C CYS A 116 -6.76 1.90 1.65
N ALA A 117 -5.94 0.92 2.04
CA ALA A 117 -6.35 -0.19 2.89
C ALA A 117 -6.88 0.28 4.25
N LYS A 118 -6.25 1.29 4.88
CA LYS A 118 -6.78 1.93 6.11
C LYS A 118 -8.14 2.57 5.90
N HIS A 119 -8.36 3.20 4.74
CA HIS A 119 -9.65 3.79 4.41
C HIS A 119 -10.73 2.71 4.29
N ILE A 120 -10.46 1.64 3.53
CA ILE A 120 -11.37 0.49 3.41
C ILE A 120 -11.66 -0.13 4.78
N TYR A 121 -10.63 -0.37 5.58
CA TYR A 121 -10.78 -0.91 6.95
C TYR A 121 -11.64 -0.01 7.85
N SER A 122 -11.53 1.32 7.72
CA SER A 122 -12.37 2.24 8.50
C SER A 122 -13.87 2.15 8.16
N LEU A 123 -14.20 1.68 6.96
CA LEU A 123 -15.57 1.54 6.48
C LEU A 123 -16.13 0.13 6.70
N GLN A 124 -15.31 -0.90 6.50
CA GLN A 124 -15.76 -2.29 6.37
C GLN A 124 -15.04 -3.27 7.31
N GLY A 125 -14.06 -2.80 8.08
CA GLY A 125 -13.19 -3.67 8.87
C GLY A 125 -12.39 -4.62 7.96
N PHE A 126 -11.96 -5.75 8.52
CA PHE A 126 -11.24 -6.77 7.74
C PHE A 126 -12.16 -7.64 6.87
N ASP A 127 -13.48 -7.58 7.06
CA ASP A 127 -14.44 -8.38 6.28
C ASP A 127 -14.53 -7.95 4.81
N ALA A 128 -13.91 -6.83 4.43
CA ALA A 128 -13.74 -6.42 3.04
C ALA A 128 -12.82 -7.36 2.24
N TRP A 129 -12.02 -8.21 2.90
CA TRP A 129 -11.05 -9.09 2.26
C TRP A 129 -11.40 -10.55 2.50
N TYR A 130 -11.68 -11.29 1.42
CA TYR A 130 -11.96 -12.72 1.48
C TYR A 130 -10.77 -13.52 2.01
N GLY A 131 -9.55 -13.12 1.68
CA GLY A 131 -8.31 -13.73 2.17
C GLY A 131 -8.21 -13.65 3.69
N TRP A 132 -8.55 -12.51 4.29
CA TRP A 132 -8.57 -12.42 5.76
C TRP A 132 -9.74 -13.18 6.37
N LYS A 133 -10.95 -13.01 5.83
CA LYS A 133 -12.17 -13.65 6.35
C LYS A 133 -12.05 -15.17 6.41
N ASN A 134 -11.50 -15.77 5.36
CA ASN A 134 -11.45 -17.23 5.22
C ASN A 134 -10.25 -17.87 5.93
N HIS A 135 -9.20 -17.11 6.23
CA HIS A 135 -7.93 -17.69 6.68
C HIS A 135 -7.35 -17.09 7.96
N CYS A 136 -7.85 -15.96 8.45
CA CYS A 136 -7.23 -15.23 9.57
C CYS A 136 -8.09 -15.15 10.83
N GLN A 137 -9.40 -15.36 10.71
CA GLN A 137 -10.30 -15.33 11.87
C GLN A 137 -10.10 -16.57 12.76
N GLY A 138 -9.84 -16.35 14.04
CA GLY A 138 -9.77 -17.44 15.04
C GLY A 138 -8.57 -18.38 14.89
N VAL A 139 -7.57 -18.02 14.08
CA VAL A 139 -6.35 -18.82 13.89
C VAL A 139 -5.14 -18.14 14.54
N THR A 140 -4.04 -18.89 14.64
CA THR A 140 -2.75 -18.34 15.05
C THR A 140 -2.23 -17.40 13.97
N LEU A 141 -2.18 -16.10 14.28
CA LEU A 141 -1.70 -15.07 13.36
C LEU A 141 -0.16 -15.05 13.23
N PRO A 142 0.38 -14.50 12.13
CA PRO A 142 1.81 -14.34 11.93
C PRO A 142 2.48 -13.57 13.07
N SER A 143 3.51 -14.19 13.68
CA SER A 143 4.30 -13.51 14.71
C SER A 143 5.13 -12.36 14.11
N ILE A 144 5.16 -11.23 14.82
CA ILE A 144 6.03 -10.07 14.53
C ILE A 144 7.31 -10.08 15.37
N SER A 145 7.54 -11.14 16.17
CA SER A 145 8.79 -11.30 16.92
C SER A 145 9.99 -11.32 15.96
N GLY A 146 11.06 -10.61 16.32
CA GLY A 146 12.26 -10.48 15.50
C GLY A 146 12.16 -9.42 14.38
N CYS A 147 11.00 -8.80 14.15
CA CYS A 147 10.90 -7.73 13.15
C CYS A 147 11.42 -6.38 13.65
N GLY A 148 11.75 -6.23 14.93
CA GLY A 148 12.35 -4.99 15.47
C GLY A 148 11.38 -3.80 15.51
N ILE A 149 10.09 -4.09 15.73
CA ILE A 149 9.02 -3.12 15.98
C ILE A 149 8.29 -3.47 17.27
#